data_AF-A0A3P5YQR8-F1
#
_entry.id   AF-A0A3P5YQR8-F1
#
_cell.length_a   1.000
_cell.length_b   1.000
_cell.length_c   1.000
_cell.angle_alpha   90.00
_cell.angle_beta   90.00
_cell.angle_gamma   90.00
#
_symmetry.space_group_name_H-M   'P 1'
#
loop_
_entity.id
_entity.type
_entity.pdbx_description
1 polymer ?
#
loop_
_entity_poly.entity_id
_entity_poly.type
_entity_poly.pdbx_seq_one_letter_code
_entity_poly.pdbx_strand_id
1 'polypeptide(L)'
;MNVKKSGELMGVDMFLLDDQISLESSLIQAFVSVHRLNTFRELREGAIYELSGFDVTKSNNRFKLCDSVVAISLNKFTKMLSNSCR
;
A
#
# COMPACT_ATOMS: atom_id res chain seq x y z
N MET A 1 -0.22 -7.78 4.70
CA MET A 1 -0.93 -9.08 4.64
C MET A 1 -0.60 -9.79 3.33
N ASN A 2 -0.37 -11.10 3.34
CA ASN A 2 -0.03 -11.85 2.14
C ASN A 2 -1.30 -12.19 1.34
N VAL A 3 -1.35 -11.78 0.08
CA VAL A 3 -2.42 -12.14 -0.86
C VAL A 3 -2.01 -13.42 -1.56
N LYS A 4 -2.78 -14.50 -1.36
CA LYS A 4 -2.56 -15.79 -2.01
C LYS A 4 -3.72 -16.17 -2.91
N LYS A 5 -3.44 -16.77 -4.06
CA LYS A 5 -4.43 -17.37 -4.95
C LYS A 5 -3.99 -18.79 -5.26
N SER A 6 -4.85 -19.76 -4.98
CA SER A 6 -4.55 -21.20 -5.15
C SER A 6 -3.29 -21.68 -4.41
N GLY A 7 -2.97 -21.07 -3.25
CA GLY A 7 -1.78 -21.38 -2.47
C GLY A 7 -0.51 -20.61 -2.88
N GLU A 8 -0.52 -19.96 -4.04
CA GLU A 8 0.61 -19.15 -4.55
C GLU A 8 0.51 -17.70 -4.06
N LEU A 9 1.65 -17.12 -3.64
CA LEU A 9 1.74 -15.72 -3.22
C LEU A 9 1.63 -14.80 -4.44
N MET A 10 0.53 -14.06 -4.54
CA MET A 10 0.28 -13.10 -5.61
C MET A 10 0.83 -11.71 -5.29
N GLY A 11 0.90 -11.37 -4.00
CA GLY A 11 1.39 -10.08 -3.56
C GLY A 11 1.19 -9.84 -2.07
N VAL A 12 1.40 -8.60 -1.66
CA VAL A 12 1.25 -8.15 -0.28
C VAL A 12 0.38 -6.91 -0.26
N ASP A 13 -0.65 -6.94 0.58
CA ASP A 13 -1.40 -5.75 1.00
C ASP A 13 -0.67 -5.04 2.14
N MET A 14 -0.63 -3.73 2.08
CA MET A 14 -0.04 -2.81 3.05
C MET A 14 -1.12 -1.80 3.44
N PHE A 15 -1.05 -1.29 4.67
CA PHE A 15 -1.91 -0.22 5.12
C PHE A 15 -1.05 1.01 5.37
N LEU A 16 -1.38 2.10 4.69
CA LEU A 16 -0.69 3.36 4.83
C LEU A 16 -1.56 4.28 5.68
N LEU A 17 -0.91 4.94 6.64
CA LEU A 17 -1.52 5.94 7.48
C LEU A 17 -1.07 7.31 6.99
N ASP A 18 -2.02 8.24 6.81
CA ASP A 18 -1.73 9.62 6.42
C ASP A 18 -2.40 10.60 7.39
N ASP A 19 -1.62 11.53 7.95
CA ASP A 19 -2.06 12.44 9.01
C ASP A 19 -2.89 13.63 8.49
N GLN A 20 -3.00 13.80 7.16
CA GLN A 20 -3.71 14.95 6.54
C GLN A 20 -5.13 14.69 6.04
N ILE A 21 -5.65 13.45 6.06
CA ILE A 21 -7.01 13.20 5.56
C ILE A 21 -8.04 13.46 6.67
N SER A 22 -8.46 14.72 6.71
CA SER A 22 -9.61 15.20 7.46
C SER A 22 -10.87 14.40 7.12
N LEU A 23 -11.57 14.00 8.19
CA LEU A 23 -12.86 13.30 8.25
C LEU A 23 -12.90 11.86 7.68
N GLU A 24 -13.05 10.90 8.60
CA GLU A 24 -13.59 9.53 8.37
C GLU A 24 -12.65 8.37 7.98
N SER A 25 -11.32 8.50 8.15
CA SER A 25 -10.35 7.41 8.44
C SER A 25 -9.07 7.51 7.61
N SER A 26 -7.98 7.76 8.32
CA SER A 26 -6.59 7.96 7.92
C SER A 26 -5.90 6.70 7.36
N LEU A 27 -6.64 5.67 6.93
CA LEU A 27 -6.07 4.40 6.45
C LEU A 27 -6.31 4.30 4.94
N ILE A 28 -5.30 3.93 4.16
CA ILE A 28 -5.48 3.53 2.76
C ILE A 28 -4.77 2.20 2.50
N GLN A 29 -5.46 1.31 1.80
CA GLN A 29 -4.88 0.03 1.40
C GLN A 29 -3.96 0.25 0.19
N ALA A 30 -2.75 -0.29 0.26
CA ALA A 30 -1.81 -0.36 -0.85
C ALA A 30 -1.50 -1.83 -1.19
N PHE A 31 -1.37 -2.16 -2.47
CA PHE A 31 -1.04 -3.50 -2.92
C PHE A 31 0.26 -3.51 -3.73
N VAL A 32 1.11 -4.51 -3.47
CA VAL A 32 2.29 -4.80 -4.28
C VAL A 32 2.25 -6.25 -4.77
N SER A 33 2.43 -6.44 -6.08
CA SER A 33 2.54 -7.77 -6.67
C SER A 33 3.85 -8.46 -6.28
N VAL A 34 3.83 -9.79 -6.15
CA VAL A 34 5.02 -10.63 -5.87
C VAL A 34 6.17 -10.35 -6.84
N HIS A 35 5.88 -10.09 -8.11
CA HIS A 35 6.87 -9.76 -9.14
C HIS A 35 7.62 -8.46 -8.86
N ARG A 36 7.10 -7.63 -7.96
CA ARG A 36 7.63 -6.31 -7.60
C ARG A 36 8.06 -6.25 -6.15
N LEU A 37 7.77 -7.28 -5.35
CA LEU A 37 7.99 -7.27 -3.91
C LEU A 37 9.45 -6.97 -3.55
N ASN A 38 10.41 -7.40 -4.37
CA ASN A 38 11.83 -7.14 -4.14
C ASN A 38 12.18 -5.64 -4.21
N THR A 39 11.45 -4.84 -4.99
CA THR A 39 11.61 -3.37 -5.08
C THR A 39 11.07 -2.65 -3.84
N PHE A 40 10.11 -3.27 -3.15
CA PHE A 40 9.43 -2.70 -1.98
C PHE A 40 9.82 -3.39 -0.67
N ARG A 41 10.87 -4.22 -0.69
CA ARG A 41 11.33 -5.02 0.46
C ARG A 41 11.86 -4.16 1.62
N GLU A 42 12.26 -2.94 1.31
CA GLU A 42 12.77 -1.97 2.29
C GLU A 42 11.67 -1.23 3.06
N LEU A 43 10.39 -1.47 2.73
CA LEU A 43 9.28 -0.98 3.52
C LEU A 43 9.29 -1.63 4.89
N ARG A 44 9.40 -0.79 5.91
CA ARG A 44 9.34 -1.18 7.32
C ARG A 44 8.03 -0.68 7.89
N GLU A 45 7.35 -1.56 8.60
CA GLU A 45 6.18 -1.18 9.38
C GLU A 45 6.53 -0.06 10.35
N GLY A 46 5.68 0.96 10.44
CA GLY A 46 5.88 2.14 11.30
C GLY A 46 6.86 3.20 10.78
N ALA A 47 7.50 2.99 9.62
CA ALA A 47 8.32 4.03 8.99
C ALA A 47 7.47 4.93 8.07
N ILE A 48 7.87 6.20 7.97
CA ILE A 48 7.22 7.20 7.14
C ILE A 48 7.91 7.25 5.78
N TYR A 49 7.11 7.23 4.72
CA TYR A 49 7.60 7.29 3.35
C TYR A 49 6.83 8.33 2.55
N GLU A 50 7.55 9.08 1.72
CA GLU A 50 6.95 9.82 0.63
C GLU A 50 6.79 8.89 -0.58
N LEU A 51 5.56 8.72 -1.04
CA LEU A 51 5.22 7.88 -2.19
C LEU A 51 4.81 8.75 -3.38
N SER A 52 5.34 8.45 -4.57
CA SER A 52 4.95 9.13 -5.81
C SER A 52 4.93 8.18 -7.00
N GLY A 53 4.16 8.51 -8.05
CA GLY A 53 4.09 7.71 -9.28
C GLY A 53 3.37 6.37 -9.13
N PHE A 54 2.51 6.22 -8.13
CA PHE A 54 1.65 5.05 -7.95
C PHE A 54 0.34 5.17 -8.72
N ASP A 55 -0.32 4.04 -8.97
CA ASP A 55 -1.67 4.03 -9.53
C ASP A 55 -2.71 4.02 -8.42
N VAL A 56 -3.86 4.64 -8.68
CA VAL A 56 -5.04 4.56 -7.81
C VAL A 56 -6.04 3.59 -8.44
N THR A 57 -6.47 2.61 -7.67
CA THR A 57 -7.42 1.57 -8.06
C THR A 57 -8.64 1.63 -7.15
N LYS A 58 -9.75 1.02 -7.59
CA LYS A 58 -10.95 0.92 -6.75
C LYS A 58 -10.72 -0.08 -5.63
N SER A 59 -11.08 0.27 -4.40
CA SER A 59 -10.99 -0.67 -3.29
C SER A 59 -11.91 -1.88 -3.51
N ASN A 60 -11.45 -3.06 -3.12
CA ASN A 60 -12.25 -4.27 -3.23
C ASN A 60 -13.24 -4.33 -2.06
N ASN A 61 -14.50 -3.98 -2.34
CA ASN A 61 -15.57 -3.96 -1.35
C ASN A 61 -15.89 -5.32 -0.70
N ARG A 62 -15.34 -6.43 -1.21
CA ARG A 62 -15.58 -7.78 -0.64
C ARG A 62 -14.75 -8.08 0.60
N PHE A 63 -13.62 -7.38 0.79
CA PHE A 63 -12.67 -7.61 1.88
C PHE A 63 -12.24 -6.28 2.50
N LYS A 64 -13.21 -5.42 2.83
CA LYS A 64 -12.93 -4.09 3.37
C LYS A 64 -12.27 -4.19 4.73
N LEU A 65 -10.96 -3.91 4.75
CA LEU A 65 -10.18 -3.66 5.96
C LEU A 65 -10.03 -2.15 6.21
N CYS A 66 -10.59 -1.33 5.33
CA CYS A 66 -10.54 0.13 5.31
C CYS A 66 -11.80 0.67 4.62
N ASP A 67 -12.32 1.81 5.09
CA ASP A 67 -13.51 2.46 4.51
C ASP A 67 -13.22 3.29 3.25
N SER A 68 -11.94 3.43 2.88
CA SER A 68 -11.54 4.11 1.65
C SER A 68 -12.15 3.43 0.42
N VAL A 69 -12.74 4.24 -0.46
CA VAL A 69 -13.29 3.82 -1.76
C VAL A 69 -12.19 3.56 -2.80
N VAL A 70 -10.95 3.94 -2.48
CA VAL A 70 -9.76 3.79 -3.32
C VAL A 70 -8.66 3.00 -2.62
N ALA A 71 -7.81 2.38 -3.41
CA ALA A 71 -6.61 1.68 -2.97
C ALA A 71 -5.43 2.09 -3.87
N ILE A 72 -4.22 2.02 -3.33
CA ILE A 72 -2.99 2.30 -4.06
C ILE A 72 -2.45 1.00 -4.65
N SER A 73 -2.02 1.05 -5.91
CA SER A 73 -1.32 -0.05 -6.57
C SER A 73 0.11 0.39 -6.88
N LEU A 74 1.08 -0.25 -6.21
CA LEU A 74 2.50 0.06 -6.40
C LEU A 74 2.98 -0.58 -7.72
N ASN A 75 3.45 0.27 -8.64
CA ASN A 75 3.83 -0.10 -9.99
C ASN A 75 5.35 0.10 -10.21
N LYS A 76 5.83 -0.02 -11.47
CA LYS A 76 7.27 0.16 -11.80
C LYS A 76 7.79 1.59 -11.68
N PHE A 77 6.89 2.56 -11.73
CA PHE A 77 7.18 3.98 -11.65
C PHE A 77 7.02 4.54 -10.25
N THR A 78 6.51 3.72 -9.33
CA THR A 78 6.34 4.13 -7.94
C THR A 78 7.70 4.33 -7.30
N LYS A 79 7.93 5.55 -6.83
CA LYS A 79 9.11 5.94 -6.08
C LYS A 79 8.74 6.07 -4.62
N MET A 80 9.68 5.68 -3.76
CA MET A 80 9.53 5.78 -2.31
C MET A 80 10.77 6.43 -1.74
N LEU A 81 10.56 7.46 -0.92
CA LEU A 81 11.64 8.12 -0.21
C LEU A 81 11.37 7.95 1.28
N SER A 82 12.28 7.29 1.98
CA SER A 82 12.17 7.13 3.44
C SER A 82 12.40 8.48 4.10
N ASN A 83 11.39 8.98 4.80
CA ASN A 83 11.52 10.15 5.64
C ASN A 83 11.91 9.66 7.02
N SER A 84 13.21 9.63 7.32
CA SER A 84 13.62 9.48 8.71
C SER A 84 13.29 10.79 9.42
N CYS A 85 12.28 10.80 10.28
CA CYS A 85 12.27 11.78 11.37
C CYS A 85 13.58 11.58 12.15
N ARG A 86 14.48 12.56 12.10
CA ARG A 86 15.60 12.66 13.03
C ARG A 86 15.09 13.16 14.37
#